data_AF-A0A6J7K7X5-F1
#
_entry.id   AF-A0A6J7K7X5-F1
#
_cell.length_a   1.000
_cell.length_b   1.000
_cell.length_c   1.000
_cell.angle_alpha   90.00
_cell.angle_beta   90.00
_cell.angle_gamma   90.00
#
_symmetry.space_group_name_H-M   'P 1'
#
loop_
_entity.id
_entity.type
_entity.pdbx_description
1 polymer ?
#
loop_
_entity_poly.entity_id
_entity_poly.type
_entity_poly.pdbx_seq_one_letter_code
_entity_poly.pdbx_strand_id
1 'polypeptide(L)'
;MALSKDPNVDNQQTKRKSRVPAAVAKERLLATTISLLRTEPFYEVTTRRITREAGLPLAALSRNFGSLPGLFDAVAHELVKRFTDQFSEYGPLDALTNPDLILRTRLIAWSIGQGADPSLFRPDPSAWSRVGMERQQRLAGVDERMGTAWAEIVTFVLEGYSIFSQTHTLNDQQTFEDCITVMSGLQKSLRSLEAQLGWDQPIA
;
A
#
# COMPACT_ATOMS: atom_id res chain seq x y z
N MET A 1 -52.24 -54.95 -15.45
CA MET A 1 -51.13 -54.89 -14.47
C MET A 1 -49.84 -55.19 -15.24
N ALA A 2 -48.77 -54.40 -15.25
CA ALA A 2 -48.46 -53.04 -14.84
C ALA A 2 -47.17 -52.68 -15.63
N LEU A 3 -47.23 -51.67 -16.50
CA LEU A 3 -46.53 -50.37 -16.38
C LEU A 3 -44.99 -50.42 -16.36
N SER A 4 -44.43 -50.05 -17.52
CA SER A 4 -43.39 -49.01 -17.73
C SER A 4 -42.44 -48.70 -16.56
N LYS A 5 -41.13 -48.85 -16.83
CA LYS A 5 -40.13 -47.88 -16.39
C LYS A 5 -39.22 -47.51 -17.56
N ASP A 6 -39.53 -46.33 -18.09
CA ASP A 6 -38.72 -45.53 -18.99
C ASP A 6 -37.45 -44.99 -18.28
N PRO A 7 -36.55 -44.28 -18.97
CA PRO A 7 -35.11 -44.47 -18.92
C PRO A 7 -34.43 -43.39 -18.07
N ASN A 8 -33.10 -43.32 -18.14
CA ASN A 8 -32.29 -42.17 -17.74
C ASN A 8 -31.93 -42.08 -16.24
N VAL A 9 -30.88 -42.80 -15.84
CA VAL A 9 -29.99 -42.26 -14.79
C VAL A 9 -28.88 -41.53 -15.50
N ASP A 10 -29.23 -40.28 -15.78
CA ASP A 10 -28.39 -39.16 -16.15
C ASP A 10 -27.09 -39.21 -15.31
N ASN A 11 -26.02 -39.73 -15.92
CA ASN A 11 -24.69 -39.73 -15.35
C ASN A 11 -24.14 -38.30 -15.47
N GLN A 12 -24.78 -37.37 -14.76
CA GLN A 12 -24.26 -36.05 -14.48
C GLN A 12 -23.03 -36.23 -13.61
N GLN A 13 -21.90 -36.52 -14.27
CA GLN A 13 -20.62 -36.03 -13.83
C GLN A 13 -20.80 -34.53 -13.60
N THR A 14 -21.11 -34.19 -12.35
CA THR A 14 -20.98 -32.84 -11.82
C THR A 14 -19.53 -32.48 -12.08
N LYS A 15 -19.30 -31.77 -13.20
CA LYS A 15 -18.05 -31.10 -13.54
C LYS A 15 -17.66 -30.37 -12.26
N ARG A 16 -16.75 -30.96 -11.47
CA ARG A 16 -16.20 -30.31 -10.28
C ARG A 16 -15.67 -28.99 -10.81
N LYS A 17 -16.34 -27.87 -10.46
CA LYS A 17 -15.89 -26.53 -10.84
C LYS A 17 -14.40 -26.49 -10.57
N SER A 18 -13.63 -26.34 -11.64
CA SER A 18 -12.17 -26.34 -11.58
C SER A 18 -11.77 -25.43 -10.43
N ARG A 19 -11.16 -26.03 -9.39
CA ARG A 19 -10.81 -25.30 -8.17
C ARG A 19 -9.68 -24.35 -8.56
N VAL A 20 -9.97 -23.05 -8.60
CA VAL A 20 -8.94 -22.04 -8.87
C VAL A 20 -7.79 -22.25 -7.88
N PRO A 21 -6.53 -22.38 -8.35
CA PRO A 21 -5.37 -22.53 -7.47
C PRO A 21 -5.30 -21.39 -6.46
N ALA A 22 -4.83 -21.68 -5.24
CA ALA A 22 -4.78 -20.69 -4.17
C ALA A 22 -3.97 -19.45 -4.56
N ALA A 23 -2.82 -19.62 -5.22
CA ALA A 23 -2.00 -18.52 -5.71
C ALA A 23 -2.76 -17.60 -6.67
N VAL A 24 -3.45 -18.18 -7.66
CA VAL A 24 -4.26 -17.42 -8.63
C VAL A 24 -5.43 -16.71 -7.94
N ALA A 25 -6.06 -17.35 -6.96
CA ALA A 25 -7.12 -16.71 -6.18
C ALA A 25 -6.60 -15.53 -5.36
N LYS A 26 -5.43 -15.69 -4.72
CA LYS A 26 -4.76 -14.63 -3.94
C LYS A 26 -4.45 -13.42 -4.81
N GLU A 27 -3.82 -13.64 -5.96
CA GLU A 27 -3.49 -12.60 -6.93
C GLU A 27 -4.73 -11.86 -7.43
N ARG A 28 -5.79 -12.59 -7.83
CA ARG A 28 -7.04 -11.99 -8.30
C ARG A 28 -7.70 -11.14 -7.24
N LEU A 29 -7.85 -11.66 -6.02
CA LEU A 29 -8.45 -10.89 -4.91
C LEU A 29 -7.68 -9.61 -4.65
N LEU A 30 -6.34 -9.69 -4.61
CA LEU A 30 -5.48 -8.55 -4.32
C LEU A 30 -5.52 -7.49 -5.44
N ALA A 31 -5.39 -7.91 -6.71
CA ALA A 31 -5.48 -7.00 -7.86
C ALA A 31 -6.87 -6.35 -7.97
N THR A 32 -7.94 -7.12 -7.80
CA THR A 32 -9.31 -6.61 -7.80
C THR A 32 -9.53 -5.62 -6.68
N THR A 33 -9.07 -5.91 -5.45
CA THR A 33 -9.22 -4.98 -4.32
C THR A 33 -8.48 -3.67 -4.56
N ILE A 34 -7.25 -3.70 -5.08
CA ILE A 34 -6.52 -2.48 -5.43
C ILE A 34 -7.31 -1.67 -6.47
N SER A 35 -7.83 -2.33 -7.51
CA SER A 35 -8.63 -1.65 -8.54
C SER A 35 -9.86 -0.97 -7.96
N LEU A 36 -10.63 -1.66 -7.10
CA LEU A 36 -11.82 -1.10 -6.46
C LEU A 36 -11.49 0.07 -5.54
N LEU A 37 -10.45 -0.06 -4.72
CA LEU A 37 -10.03 1.00 -3.78
C LEU A 37 -9.54 2.28 -4.49
N ARG A 38 -9.13 2.20 -5.76
CA ARG A 38 -8.76 3.38 -6.57
C ARG A 38 -9.98 4.14 -7.09
N THR A 39 -11.12 3.48 -7.25
CA THR A 39 -12.28 4.03 -7.96
C THR A 39 -13.51 4.21 -7.08
N GLU A 40 -13.57 3.53 -5.93
CA GLU A 40 -14.73 3.48 -5.06
C GLU A 40 -14.38 3.95 -3.63
N PRO A 41 -15.32 4.58 -2.90
CA PRO A 41 -15.16 4.84 -1.47
C PRO A 41 -14.93 3.54 -0.69
N PHE A 42 -14.04 3.57 0.31
CA PHE A 42 -13.60 2.34 0.99
C PHE A 42 -14.72 1.55 1.68
N TYR A 43 -15.75 2.23 2.19
CA TYR A 43 -16.90 1.58 2.82
C TYR A 43 -17.75 0.75 1.83
N GLU A 44 -17.62 0.98 0.52
CA GLU A 44 -18.32 0.22 -0.53
C GLU A 44 -17.54 -1.05 -0.94
N VAL A 45 -16.23 -1.09 -0.64
CA VAL A 45 -15.32 -2.18 -1.00
C VAL A 45 -15.44 -3.34 0.00
N THR A 46 -16.57 -4.04 -0.06
CA THR A 46 -16.91 -5.16 0.83
C THR A 46 -16.40 -6.52 0.31
N THR A 47 -16.30 -7.52 1.18
CA THR A 47 -15.99 -8.92 0.82
C THR A 47 -16.85 -9.44 -0.33
N ARG A 48 -18.15 -9.14 -0.33
CA ARG A 48 -19.08 -9.56 -1.41
C ARG A 48 -18.78 -8.84 -2.72
N ARG A 49 -18.49 -7.53 -2.67
CA ARG A 49 -18.12 -6.74 -3.84
C ARG A 49 -16.83 -7.26 -4.48
N ILE A 50 -15.78 -7.41 -3.67
CA ILE A 50 -14.47 -7.91 -4.10
C ILE A 50 -14.59 -9.30 -4.73
N THR A 51 -15.21 -10.26 -4.05
CA THR A 51 -15.28 -11.65 -4.54
C THR A 51 -16.12 -11.78 -5.80
N ARG A 52 -17.22 -11.00 -5.91
CA ARG A 52 -18.01 -10.90 -7.15
C ARG A 52 -17.18 -10.40 -8.31
N GLU A 53 -16.47 -9.29 -8.12
CA GLU A 53 -15.65 -8.66 -9.16
C GLU A 53 -14.44 -9.54 -9.55
N ALA A 54 -13.86 -10.25 -8.59
CA ALA A 54 -12.77 -11.20 -8.83
C ALA A 54 -13.24 -12.52 -9.49
N GLY A 55 -14.55 -12.73 -9.65
CA GLY A 55 -15.13 -13.97 -10.15
C GLY A 55 -14.89 -15.18 -9.25
N LEU A 56 -14.84 -14.96 -7.93
CA LEU A 56 -14.50 -15.97 -6.92
C LEU A 56 -15.65 -16.18 -5.91
N PRO A 57 -15.79 -17.38 -5.32
CA PRO A 57 -16.77 -17.61 -4.26
C PRO A 57 -16.39 -16.82 -2.99
N LEU A 58 -17.38 -16.42 -2.19
CA LEU A 58 -17.17 -15.60 -0.97
C LEU A 58 -16.12 -16.21 -0.02
N ALA A 59 -16.15 -17.54 0.13
CA ALA A 59 -15.21 -18.27 0.97
C ALA A 59 -13.75 -18.25 0.45
N ALA A 60 -13.48 -17.78 -0.78
CA ALA A 60 -12.13 -17.63 -1.28
C ALA A 60 -11.36 -16.56 -0.49
N LEU A 61 -12.02 -15.47 -0.08
CA LEU A 61 -11.36 -14.41 0.68
C LEU A 61 -10.89 -14.92 2.04
N SER A 62 -11.79 -15.52 2.83
CA SER A 62 -11.43 -16.04 4.16
C SER A 62 -10.39 -17.14 4.10
N ARG A 63 -10.41 -18.02 3.08
CA ARG A 63 -9.39 -19.06 2.91
C ARG A 63 -7.99 -18.53 2.60
N ASN A 64 -7.88 -17.39 1.92
CA ASN A 64 -6.58 -16.86 1.47
C ASN A 64 -6.04 -15.75 2.39
N PHE A 65 -6.92 -15.01 3.06
CA PHE A 65 -6.56 -13.82 3.84
C PHE A 65 -7.16 -13.81 5.26
N GLY A 66 -7.96 -14.81 5.62
CA GLY A 66 -8.65 -14.90 6.91
C GLY A 66 -9.86 -13.97 7.00
N SER A 67 -9.66 -12.67 6.73
CA SER A 67 -10.65 -11.62 6.91
C SER A 67 -10.46 -10.48 5.89
N LEU A 68 -11.41 -9.54 5.85
CA LEU A 68 -11.26 -8.32 5.04
C LEU A 68 -10.09 -7.45 5.52
N PRO A 69 -9.88 -7.21 6.83
CA PRO A 69 -8.66 -6.59 7.33
C PRO A 69 -7.37 -7.30 6.90
N GLY A 70 -7.34 -8.63 6.92
CA GLY A 70 -6.17 -9.39 6.45
C GLY A 70 -5.90 -9.23 4.95
N LEU A 71 -6.94 -9.00 4.14
CA LEU A 71 -6.77 -8.63 2.73
C LEU A 71 -6.28 -7.19 2.57
N PHE A 72 -6.80 -6.24 3.35
CA PHE A 72 -6.34 -4.85 3.31
C PHE A 72 -4.89 -4.68 3.77
N ASP A 73 -4.46 -5.47 4.76
CA ASP A 73 -3.06 -5.58 5.13
C ASP A 73 -2.18 -6.07 3.96
N ALA A 74 -2.59 -7.17 3.32
CA ALA A 74 -1.87 -7.69 2.16
C ALA A 74 -1.81 -6.68 1.00
N VAL A 75 -2.87 -5.89 0.80
CA VAL A 75 -2.91 -4.80 -0.18
C VAL A 75 -1.94 -3.68 0.21
N ALA A 76 -1.91 -3.26 1.48
CA ALA A 76 -0.98 -2.24 1.94
C ALA A 76 0.48 -2.63 1.71
N HIS A 77 0.82 -3.90 1.93
CA HIS A 77 2.14 -4.46 1.64
C HIS A 77 2.47 -4.51 0.15
N GLU A 78 1.51 -4.94 -0.69
CA GLU A 78 1.70 -4.94 -2.14
C GLU A 78 1.97 -3.53 -2.68
N LEU A 79 1.23 -2.52 -2.21
CA LEU A 79 1.39 -1.14 -2.68
C LEU A 79 2.80 -0.59 -2.37
N VAL A 80 3.36 -0.92 -1.20
CA VAL A 80 4.78 -0.62 -0.90
C VAL A 80 5.69 -1.34 -1.88
N LYS A 81 5.47 -2.64 -2.07
CA LYS A 81 6.31 -3.46 -2.94
C LYS A 81 6.38 -2.90 -4.37
N ARG A 82 5.22 -2.55 -4.94
CA ARG A 82 5.13 -1.95 -6.29
C ARG A 82 5.94 -0.66 -6.39
N PHE A 83 5.85 0.19 -5.36
CA PHE A 83 6.66 1.39 -5.30
C PHE A 83 8.15 1.07 -5.20
N THR A 84 8.56 0.17 -4.30
CA THR A 84 9.98 -0.18 -4.12
C THR A 84 10.59 -0.83 -5.35
N ASP A 85 9.83 -1.66 -6.06
CA ASP A 85 10.27 -2.33 -7.29
C ASP A 85 10.53 -1.31 -8.43
N GLN A 86 9.86 -0.16 -8.40
CA GLN A 86 10.02 0.93 -9.38
C GLN A 86 10.89 2.09 -8.86
N PHE A 87 11.38 2.00 -7.63
CA PHE A 87 11.98 3.14 -6.90
C PHE A 87 13.27 3.68 -7.51
N SER A 88 13.98 2.88 -8.31
CA SER A 88 15.21 3.29 -9.00
C SER A 88 14.99 4.37 -10.07
N GLU A 89 13.75 4.57 -10.52
CA GLU A 89 13.42 5.49 -11.63
C GLU A 89 12.97 6.89 -11.18
N TYR A 90 12.66 7.05 -9.90
CA TYR A 90 11.96 8.22 -9.35
C TYR A 90 12.85 9.09 -8.48
N GLY A 91 12.60 10.39 -8.29
CA GLY A 91 13.28 11.23 -7.30
C GLY A 91 12.88 10.92 -5.84
N PRO A 92 13.63 11.42 -4.84
CA PRO A 92 13.36 11.23 -3.41
C PRO A 92 12.02 11.82 -2.92
N LEU A 93 11.42 12.75 -3.67
CA LEU A 93 10.13 13.35 -3.35
C LEU A 93 8.96 12.76 -4.13
N ASP A 94 9.22 11.88 -5.10
CA ASP A 94 8.18 11.26 -5.92
C ASP A 94 7.27 10.34 -5.09
N ALA A 95 7.75 9.91 -3.92
CA ALA A 95 6.94 9.26 -2.92
C ALA A 95 5.68 10.08 -2.56
N LEU A 96 5.81 11.41 -2.49
CA LEU A 96 4.74 12.36 -2.12
C LEU A 96 3.58 12.37 -3.12
N THR A 97 3.87 12.10 -4.39
CA THR A 97 2.87 12.09 -5.47
C THR A 97 2.51 10.68 -5.92
N ASN A 98 3.13 9.64 -5.36
CA ASN A 98 2.94 8.28 -5.84
C ASN A 98 1.53 7.77 -5.49
N PRO A 99 0.73 7.34 -6.47
CA PRO A 99 -0.66 6.93 -6.23
C PRO A 99 -0.78 5.68 -5.37
N ASP A 100 0.19 4.76 -5.41
CA ASP A 100 0.16 3.54 -4.59
C ASP A 100 0.44 3.86 -3.11
N LEU A 101 1.37 4.77 -2.84
CA LEU A 101 1.65 5.22 -1.48
C LEU A 101 0.52 6.05 -0.90
N ILE A 102 -0.07 6.96 -1.69
CA ILE A 102 -1.26 7.72 -1.28
C ILE A 102 -2.41 6.76 -0.95
N LEU A 103 -2.67 5.77 -1.82
CA LEU A 103 -3.71 4.78 -1.58
C LEU A 103 -3.43 3.93 -0.33
N ARG A 104 -2.19 3.47 -0.16
CA ARG A 104 -1.76 2.72 1.02
C ARG A 104 -2.03 3.50 2.29
N THR A 105 -1.56 4.74 2.38
CA THR A 105 -1.71 5.57 3.57
C THR A 105 -3.19 5.78 3.90
N ARG A 106 -4.01 6.10 2.89
CA ARG A 106 -5.46 6.26 3.08
C ARG A 106 -6.09 4.96 3.60
N LEU A 107 -5.74 3.81 3.01
CA LEU A 107 -6.28 2.50 3.41
C LEU A 107 -5.93 2.17 4.87
N ILE A 108 -4.69 2.44 5.29
CA ILE A 108 -4.24 2.25 6.67
C ILE A 108 -5.03 3.16 7.61
N ALA A 109 -5.10 4.46 7.31
CA ALA A 109 -5.81 5.44 8.13
C ALA A 109 -7.28 5.06 8.31
N TRP A 110 -7.96 4.69 7.23
CA TRP A 110 -9.34 4.22 7.28
C TRP A 110 -9.47 2.93 8.09
N SER A 111 -8.58 1.95 7.91
CA SER A 111 -8.62 0.67 8.63
C SER A 111 -8.43 0.86 10.13
N ILE A 112 -7.51 1.73 10.55
CA ILE A 112 -7.32 2.14 11.95
C ILE A 112 -8.59 2.83 12.47
N GLY A 113 -9.20 3.72 11.67
CA GLY A 113 -10.47 4.35 12.01
C GLY A 113 -11.64 3.37 12.17
N GLN A 114 -11.56 2.17 11.56
CA GLN A 114 -12.50 1.06 11.77
C GLN A 114 -12.11 0.13 12.93
N GLY A 115 -11.05 0.44 13.68
CA GLY A 115 -10.60 -0.32 14.85
C GLY A 115 -9.58 -1.42 14.55
N ALA A 116 -8.93 -1.41 13.38
CA ALA A 116 -7.80 -2.30 13.13
C ALA A 116 -6.59 -1.94 14.02
N ASP A 117 -5.85 -2.95 14.48
CA ASP A 117 -4.59 -2.75 15.21
C ASP A 117 -3.53 -2.14 14.25
N PRO A 118 -2.95 -0.96 14.56
CA PRO A 118 -1.90 -0.35 13.75
C PRO A 118 -0.68 -1.26 13.52
N SER A 119 -0.41 -2.21 14.44
CA SER A 119 0.72 -3.14 14.33
C SER A 119 0.65 -4.02 13.07
N LEU A 120 -0.56 -4.27 12.54
CA LEU A 120 -0.79 -5.03 11.33
C LEU A 120 -0.13 -4.40 10.10
N PHE A 121 -0.09 -3.07 10.02
CA PHE A 121 0.35 -2.34 8.83
C PHE A 121 1.80 -1.88 8.88
N ARG A 122 2.54 -2.28 9.93
CA ARG A 122 3.96 -1.97 10.04
C ARG A 122 4.67 -2.60 8.84
N PRO A 123 5.25 -1.80 7.93
CA PRO A 123 5.97 -2.36 6.81
C PRO A 123 7.13 -3.21 7.35
N ASP A 124 7.50 -4.24 6.59
CA ASP A 124 8.74 -4.98 6.87
C ASP A 124 9.89 -3.95 6.98
N PRO A 125 10.55 -3.86 8.15
CA PRO A 125 11.61 -2.88 8.38
C PRO A 125 12.73 -2.95 7.33
N SER A 126 12.87 -4.09 6.65
CA SER A 126 13.91 -4.34 5.67
C SER A 126 13.63 -3.82 4.25
N ALA A 127 12.38 -3.45 3.92
CA ALA A 127 11.99 -3.12 2.54
C ALA A 127 11.79 -1.61 2.30
N TRP A 128 10.97 -0.94 3.11
CA TRP A 128 10.64 0.47 2.92
C TRP A 128 11.73 1.40 3.49
N SER A 129 12.06 1.18 4.77
CA SER A 129 13.05 1.96 5.52
C SER A 129 14.43 1.87 4.88
N ARG A 130 14.91 0.67 4.57
CA ARG A 130 16.24 0.49 3.96
C ARG A 130 16.38 1.15 2.60
N VAL A 131 15.40 0.98 1.71
CA VAL A 131 15.47 1.52 0.34
C VAL A 131 15.46 3.05 0.36
N GLY A 132 14.66 3.67 1.23
CA GLY A 132 14.68 5.13 1.46
C GLY A 132 16.01 5.61 2.07
N MET A 133 16.49 4.95 3.12
CA MET A 133 17.73 5.32 3.83
C MET A 133 18.99 5.15 2.97
N GLU A 134 19.18 3.98 2.35
CA GLU A 134 20.35 3.69 1.49
C GLU A 134 20.45 4.67 0.32
N ARG A 135 19.32 5.20 -0.14
CA ARG A 135 19.29 6.18 -1.20
C ARG A 135 19.59 7.59 -0.71
N GLN A 136 19.07 7.99 0.44
CA GLN A 136 19.37 9.30 1.02
C GLN A 136 20.85 9.43 1.38
N GLN A 137 21.44 8.39 1.97
CA GLN A 137 22.89 8.31 2.20
C GLN A 137 23.67 8.49 0.89
N ARG A 138 23.25 7.84 -0.19
CA ARG A 138 23.88 7.97 -1.53
C ARG A 138 23.71 9.34 -2.17
N LEU A 139 22.51 9.94 -2.10
CA LEU A 139 22.19 11.18 -2.80
C LEU A 139 22.67 12.43 -2.06
N ALA A 140 22.55 12.45 -0.74
CA ALA A 140 22.91 13.62 0.08
C ALA A 140 24.31 13.50 0.71
N GLY A 141 24.90 12.29 0.73
CA GLY A 141 26.22 12.07 1.33
C GLY A 141 26.23 12.33 2.84
N VAL A 142 25.16 11.91 3.53
CA VAL A 142 24.93 12.09 4.96
C VAL A 142 25.01 10.75 5.70
N ASP A 143 25.22 10.80 7.01
CA ASP A 143 25.22 9.64 7.91
C ASP A 143 23.82 8.99 8.02
N GLU A 144 23.77 7.74 8.48
CA GLU A 144 22.55 7.01 8.85
C GLU A 144 21.65 7.80 9.79
N ARG A 145 22.21 8.51 10.77
CA ARG A 145 21.40 9.29 11.71
C ARG A 145 20.62 10.40 11.00
N MET A 146 21.29 11.19 10.15
CA MET A 146 20.66 12.27 9.40
C MET A 146 19.69 11.73 8.33
N GLY A 147 20.09 10.67 7.62
CA GLY A 147 19.22 9.98 6.68
C GLY A 147 17.94 9.47 7.33
N THR A 148 18.03 8.78 8.47
CA THR A 148 16.85 8.28 9.20
C THR A 148 15.91 9.42 9.61
N ALA A 149 16.45 10.51 10.16
CA ALA A 149 15.63 11.67 10.55
C ALA A 149 14.92 12.30 9.34
N TRP A 150 15.61 12.47 8.21
CA TRP A 150 15.03 13.02 7.00
C TRP A 150 13.97 12.09 6.37
N ALA A 151 14.23 10.78 6.31
CA ALA A 151 13.26 9.79 5.86
C ALA A 151 11.97 9.83 6.69
N GLU A 152 12.08 10.01 8.01
CA GLU A 152 10.93 10.11 8.89
C GLU A 152 10.13 11.40 8.65
N ILE A 153 10.79 12.54 8.46
CA ILE A 153 10.15 13.81 8.08
C ILE A 153 9.37 13.65 6.76
N VAL A 154 10.00 13.07 5.73
CA VAL A 154 9.34 12.82 4.45
C VAL A 154 8.14 11.90 4.62
N THR A 155 8.22 10.88 5.47
CA THR A 155 7.12 9.98 5.79
C THR A 155 5.96 10.74 6.45
N PHE A 156 6.21 11.59 7.44
CA PHE A 156 5.16 12.40 8.07
C PHE A 156 4.49 13.36 7.07
N VAL A 157 5.26 13.99 6.19
CA VAL A 157 4.71 14.88 5.16
C VAL A 157 3.83 14.09 4.18
N LEU A 158 4.32 12.94 3.70
CA LEU A 158 3.55 12.04 2.85
C LEU A 158 2.23 11.64 3.50
N GLU A 159 2.29 11.17 4.75
CA GLU A 159 1.14 10.65 5.45
C GLU A 159 0.12 11.74 5.75
N GLY A 160 0.60 12.89 6.25
CA GLY A 160 -0.22 14.08 6.50
C GLY A 160 -0.91 14.56 5.23
N TYR A 161 -0.18 14.73 4.13
CA TYR A 161 -0.75 15.17 2.86
C TYR A 161 -1.77 14.17 2.30
N SER A 162 -1.45 12.87 2.33
CA SER A 162 -2.32 11.82 1.80
C SER A 162 -3.70 11.79 2.46
N ILE A 163 -3.75 12.07 3.77
CA ILE A 163 -4.97 12.02 4.58
C ILE A 163 -5.68 13.38 4.63
N PHE A 164 -4.93 14.46 4.82
CA PHE A 164 -5.48 15.78 5.18
C PHE A 164 -5.37 16.84 4.07
N SER A 165 -4.90 16.50 2.87
CA SER A 165 -4.79 17.44 1.74
C SER A 165 -6.11 18.15 1.39
N GLN A 166 -7.25 17.50 1.63
CA GLN A 166 -8.57 18.06 1.35
C GLN A 166 -9.17 18.86 2.53
N THR A 167 -8.51 18.88 3.69
CA THR A 167 -9.05 19.52 4.91
C THR A 167 -8.46 20.91 5.17
N HIS A 168 -7.48 21.36 4.38
CA HIS A 168 -6.88 22.67 4.51
C HIS A 168 -7.13 23.55 3.28
N THR A 169 -7.17 24.87 3.48
CA THR A 169 -7.44 25.88 2.46
C THR A 169 -6.24 26.20 1.56
N LEU A 170 -5.04 25.75 1.95
CA LEU A 170 -3.77 25.91 1.22
C LEU A 170 -3.55 24.78 0.19
N ASN A 171 -4.55 24.50 -0.63
CA ASN A 171 -4.57 23.30 -1.49
C ASN A 171 -4.54 23.61 -3.00
N ASP A 172 -4.12 24.82 -3.39
CA ASP A 172 -3.84 25.06 -4.80
C ASP A 172 -2.58 24.33 -5.27
N GLN A 173 -2.54 24.02 -6.56
CA GLN A 173 -1.46 23.28 -7.20
C GLN A 173 -0.10 23.98 -7.01
N GLN A 174 -0.09 25.31 -6.99
CA GLN A 174 1.12 26.11 -6.83
C GLN A 174 1.74 25.89 -5.44
N THR A 175 0.93 25.94 -4.38
CA THR A 175 1.40 25.73 -3.00
C THR A 175 2.01 24.34 -2.83
N PHE A 176 1.43 23.33 -3.47
CA PHE A 176 2.01 21.99 -3.47
C PHE A 176 3.38 21.96 -4.15
N GLU A 177 3.52 22.55 -5.34
CA GLU A 177 4.79 22.64 -6.07
C GLU A 177 5.85 23.43 -5.30
N ASP A 178 5.45 24.50 -4.60
CA ASP A 178 6.33 25.28 -3.74
C ASP A 178 6.83 24.44 -2.56
N CYS A 179 5.96 23.65 -1.92
CA CYS A 179 6.35 22.71 -0.86
C CYS A 179 7.37 21.67 -1.36
N ILE A 180 7.16 21.09 -2.54
CA ILE A 180 8.11 20.14 -3.16
C ILE A 180 9.46 20.84 -3.43
N THR A 181 9.43 22.09 -3.89
CA THR A 181 10.63 22.90 -4.14
C THR A 181 11.41 23.16 -2.85
N VAL A 182 10.72 23.57 -1.78
CA VAL A 182 11.32 23.79 -0.45
C VAL A 182 11.93 22.50 0.09
N MET A 183 11.19 21.38 0.04
CA MET A 183 11.70 20.08 0.49
C MET A 183 12.94 19.63 -0.30
N SER A 184 12.95 19.89 -1.61
CA SER A 184 14.12 19.60 -2.46
C SER A 184 15.34 20.43 -2.05
N GLY A 185 15.12 21.71 -1.70
CA GLY A 185 16.16 22.60 -1.18
C GLY A 185 16.71 22.15 0.17
N LEU A 186 15.83 21.76 1.10
CA LEU A 186 16.21 21.19 2.40
C LEU A 186 17.03 19.91 2.22
N GLN A 187 16.61 19.01 1.33
CA GLN A 187 17.34 17.78 1.04
C GLN A 187 18.78 18.04 0.56
N LYS A 188 18.96 19.01 -0.34
CA LYS A 188 20.30 19.41 -0.82
C LYS A 188 21.16 20.02 0.28
N SER A 189 20.54 20.52 1.34
CA SER A 189 21.21 21.18 2.46
C SER A 189 21.49 20.24 3.64
N LEU A 190 21.07 18.97 3.59
CA LEU A 190 21.17 18.04 4.72
C LEU A 190 22.59 17.87 5.24
N ARG A 191 23.59 17.81 4.35
CA ARG A 191 24.99 17.67 4.77
C ARG A 191 25.50 18.90 5.53
N SER A 192 25.09 20.10 5.11
CA SER A 192 25.40 21.33 5.86
C SER A 192 24.69 21.33 7.21
N LEU A 193 23.44 20.87 7.26
CA LEU A 193 22.68 20.79 8.50
C LEU A 193 23.28 19.75 9.46
N GLU A 194 23.74 18.62 8.95
CA GLU A 194 24.42 17.57 9.73
C GLU A 194 25.66 18.11 10.44
N ALA A 195 26.51 18.84 9.72
CA ALA A 195 27.68 19.49 10.31
C ALA A 195 27.31 20.57 11.35
N GLN A 196 26.26 21.36 11.09
CA GLN A 196 25.78 22.38 12.05
C GLN A 196 25.24 21.76 13.34
N LEU A 197 24.64 20.58 13.25
CA LEU A 197 24.15 19.82 14.39
C LEU A 197 25.26 19.03 15.12
N GLY A 198 26.47 18.99 14.55
CA GLY A 198 27.59 18.19 15.05
C GLY A 198 27.34 16.68 14.97
N TRP A 199 26.49 16.24 14.04
CA TRP A 199 26.15 14.82 13.84
C TRP A 199 27.09 14.11 12.86
N ASP A 200 28.00 14.87 12.23
CA ASP A 200 29.11 14.36 11.43
C ASP A 200 30.26 13.80 12.29
N GLN A 201 30.16 13.93 13.63
CA GLN A 201 31.11 13.35 14.57
C GLN A 201 30.54 12.09 15.24
N PRO A 202 31.39 11.10 15.57
CA PRO A 202 30.97 9.91 16.30
C PRO A 202 30.35 10.31 17.65
N ILE A 203 29.25 9.66 18.01
CA ILE A 203 28.68 9.79 19.35
C ILE A 203 29.73 9.25 20.34
N ALA A 204 30.24 10.13 21.21
CA ALA A 204 31.23 9.80 22.24
C ALA A 204 30.67 8.84 23.30
#